data_AF-A0AAD6PP01-F1
#
_entry.id   AF-A0AAD6PP01-F1
#
_cell.length_a   1.000
_cell.length_b   1.000
_cell.length_c   1.000
_cell.angle_alpha   90.00
_cell.angle_beta   90.00
_cell.angle_gamma   90.00
#
_symmetry.space_group_name_H-M   'P 1'
#
loop_
_entity.id
_entity.type
_entity.pdbx_description
1 polymer ?
#
loop_
_entity_poly.entity_id
_entity_poly.type
_entity_poly.pdbx_seq_one_letter_code
_entity_poly.pdbx_strand_id
1 'polypeptide(L)'
;MKALVIPPVSLPSDSKSRRSHWCSVFPAASFLFLIFFALYAFIAPDYKERLSRWGIADTFQNFKFSNCKNQCRPPGSESLPEGIVSKTSNFQMRPLWGFPKNDENSPINLLAVAVGITQRDLVNKMVKKFLSSNFSVMLFHYDGIVDEWRDFEWNDRVIHVSARNQTKWWFAKRFLHPDIVAACNYIFLWDEDLGVENFNPKQYVSIVKSEGLHISQPALDYKSLVHQQITVRASKSGVHRRTYKPGICDGNSTAPPCTG
;
A
#
# COMPACT_ATOMS: atom_id res chain seq x y z
N MET A 1 1.40 -48.54 46.33
CA MET A 1 2.37 -48.54 47.45
C MET A 1 3.04 -47.18 47.46
N LYS A 2 2.95 -46.48 48.60
CA LYS A 2 3.51 -45.15 48.95
C LYS A 2 3.00 -43.92 48.18
N ALA A 3 2.15 -43.17 48.89
CA ALA A 3 1.79 -41.78 48.66
C ALA A 3 2.96 -40.83 48.97
N LEU A 4 2.92 -39.61 48.42
CA LEU A 4 3.55 -38.46 49.05
C LEU A 4 2.50 -37.37 49.28
N VAL A 5 2.37 -37.03 50.55
CA VAL A 5 1.46 -36.08 51.17
C VAL A 5 2.05 -34.67 51.06
N ILE A 6 1.24 -33.69 50.70
CA ILE A 6 1.58 -32.25 50.81
C ILE A 6 0.98 -31.75 52.14
N PRO A 7 1.77 -31.19 53.08
CA PRO A 7 1.25 -30.51 54.26
C PRO A 7 1.00 -28.99 53.99
N PRO A 8 0.19 -28.32 54.83
CA PRO A 8 -0.45 -27.05 54.49
C PRO A 8 0.32 -25.79 54.93
N VAL A 9 -0.20 -24.67 54.41
CA VAL A 9 0.16 -23.25 54.56
C VAL A 9 0.47 -22.79 55.99
N SER A 10 1.42 -21.86 56.11
CA SER A 10 1.49 -20.86 57.19
C SER A 10 1.85 -19.46 56.66
N LEU A 11 1.07 -18.47 57.11
CA LEU A 11 1.31 -17.01 57.14
C LEU A 11 1.21 -16.62 58.65
N PRO A 12 1.58 -15.41 59.13
CA PRO A 12 2.39 -14.31 58.58
C PRO A 12 3.45 -13.78 59.59
N SER A 13 4.32 -12.83 59.21
CA SER A 13 4.57 -11.63 60.05
C SER A 13 5.33 -10.53 59.30
N ASP A 14 4.92 -9.31 59.64
CA ASP A 14 5.27 -8.00 59.09
C ASP A 14 6.47 -7.40 59.85
N SER A 15 7.38 -6.70 59.15
CA SER A 15 8.19 -5.66 59.78
C SER A 15 8.61 -4.55 58.79
N LYS A 16 7.81 -3.49 58.82
CA LYS A 16 8.16 -2.05 58.83
C LYS A 16 9.45 -1.58 58.11
N SER A 17 9.20 -0.57 57.27
CA SER A 17 9.95 0.68 57.10
C SER A 17 11.07 0.71 56.05
N ARG A 18 10.72 1.18 54.85
CA ARG A 18 11.54 2.19 54.17
C ARG A 18 10.67 3.20 53.40
N ARG A 19 10.68 4.42 53.94
CA ARG A 19 9.89 5.58 53.56
C ARG A 19 10.46 6.26 52.30
N SER A 20 9.56 6.54 51.36
CA SER A 20 9.53 7.67 50.40
C SER A 20 10.73 7.96 49.46
N HIS A 21 10.62 7.51 48.21
CA HIS A 21 11.17 8.22 47.02
C HIS A 21 10.14 8.32 45.87
N TRP A 22 8.86 8.19 46.18
CA TRP A 22 7.78 8.08 45.18
C TRP A 22 6.93 9.36 45.03
N CYS A 23 7.44 10.51 45.47
CA CYS A 23 6.72 11.80 45.36
C CYS A 23 7.39 12.82 44.42
N SER A 24 8.47 12.48 43.71
CA SER A 24 9.10 13.40 42.74
C SER A 24 8.97 12.98 41.27
N VAL A 25 8.51 11.77 40.97
CA VAL A 25 8.41 11.25 39.58
C VAL A 25 7.07 11.59 38.91
N PHE A 26 6.00 11.72 39.70
CA PHE A 26 4.67 12.07 39.17
C PHE A 26 4.56 13.52 38.64
N PRO A 27 5.17 14.55 39.25
CA PRO A 27 5.10 15.91 38.70
C PRO A 27 5.84 16.03 37.36
N ALA A 28 7.04 15.44 37.24
CA ALA A 28 7.89 15.58 36.06
C ALA A 28 7.29 14.94 34.80
N ALA A 29 6.67 13.76 34.92
CA ALA A 29 6.00 13.10 33.81
C ALA A 29 4.77 13.88 33.33
N SER A 30 4.01 14.47 34.27
CA SER A 30 2.83 15.30 33.96
C SER A 30 3.22 16.56 33.18
N PHE A 31 4.32 17.23 33.56
CA PHE A 31 4.82 18.41 32.83
C PHE A 31 5.29 18.07 31.41
N LEU A 32 5.92 16.92 31.19
CA LEU A 32 6.32 16.49 29.84
C LEU A 32 5.11 16.22 28.93
N PHE A 33 4.03 15.64 29.48
CA PHE A 33 2.79 15.45 28.74
C PHE A 33 2.14 16.79 28.36
N LEU A 34 2.11 17.77 29.27
CA LEU A 34 1.55 19.09 28.99
C LEU A 34 2.35 19.85 27.92
N ILE A 35 3.67 19.74 27.93
CA ILE A 35 4.53 20.32 26.88
C ILE A 35 4.25 19.64 25.53
N PHE A 36 4.10 18.32 25.49
CA PHE A 36 3.81 17.59 24.25
C PHE A 36 2.43 17.97 23.69
N PHE A 37 1.41 18.11 24.55
CA PHE A 37 0.08 18.56 24.15
C PHE A 37 0.09 20.03 23.68
N ALA A 38 0.85 20.91 24.32
CA ALA A 38 1.00 22.30 23.88
C ALA A 38 1.71 22.36 22.51
N LEU A 39 2.81 21.63 22.32
CA LEU A 39 3.52 21.57 21.04
C LEU A 39 2.63 21.02 19.92
N TYR A 40 1.85 19.98 20.21
CA TYR A 40 0.90 19.41 19.26
C TYR A 40 -0.24 20.37 18.92
N ALA A 41 -0.77 21.10 19.92
CA ALA A 41 -1.82 22.10 19.72
C ALA A 41 -1.34 23.32 18.92
N PHE A 42 -0.04 23.64 18.92
CA PHE A 42 0.54 24.69 18.07
C PHE A 42 0.88 24.21 16.65
N ILE A 43 1.25 22.93 16.46
CA ILE A 43 1.58 22.37 15.13
C ILE A 43 0.32 21.95 14.36
N ALA A 44 -0.72 21.46 15.04
CA ALA A 44 -1.97 21.02 14.42
C ALA A 44 -2.72 22.10 13.61
N PRO A 45 -2.84 23.37 14.06
CA PRO A 45 -3.47 24.42 13.26
C PRO A 45 -2.64 24.78 12.02
N ASP A 46 -1.31 24.78 12.10
CA ASP A 46 -0.42 25.04 10.94
C ASP A 46 -0.55 23.95 9.87
N TYR A 47 -0.71 22.68 10.27
CA TYR A 47 -0.99 21.58 9.33
C TYR A 47 -2.35 21.74 8.63
N LYS A 48 -3.40 22.14 9.37
CA LYS A 48 -4.75 22.33 8.84
C LYS A 48 -4.83 23.55 7.91
N GLU A 49 -4.12 24.62 8.24
CA GLU A 49 -4.04 25.84 7.43
C GLU A 49 -3.20 25.63 6.15
N ARG A 50 -2.16 24.80 6.23
CA ARG A 50 -1.36 24.39 5.07
C ARG A 50 -2.12 23.43 4.14
N LEU A 51 -3.05 22.63 4.68
CA LEU A 51 -3.97 21.80 3.90
C LEU A 51 -5.12 22.61 3.28
N SER A 52 -5.65 23.63 3.95
CA SER A 52 -6.68 24.52 3.37
C SER A 52 -6.12 25.48 2.32
N ARG A 53 -4.85 25.88 2.44
CA ARG A 53 -4.10 26.55 1.35
C ARG A 53 -3.95 25.67 0.11
N TRP A 54 -3.96 24.36 0.27
CA TRP A 54 -4.09 23.40 -0.82
C TRP A 54 -5.59 23.23 -1.14
N GLY A 55 -6.16 24.26 -1.77
CA GLY A 55 -7.48 24.20 -2.40
C GLY A 55 -7.51 23.21 -3.56
N ILE A 56 -7.54 21.91 -3.21
CA ILE A 56 -7.46 20.79 -4.18
C ILE A 56 -8.80 20.61 -4.91
N ALA A 57 -9.92 21.08 -4.36
CA ALA A 57 -11.24 20.90 -4.99
C ALA A 57 -11.53 21.93 -6.10
N ASP A 58 -11.06 23.18 -6.00
CA ASP A 58 -11.40 24.25 -6.95
C ASP A 58 -10.45 24.35 -8.15
N THR A 59 -9.28 23.71 -8.08
CA THR A 59 -8.25 23.82 -9.13
C THR A 59 -8.52 22.92 -10.34
N PHE A 60 -9.35 21.88 -10.21
CA PHE A 60 -9.62 20.94 -11.32
C PHE A 60 -10.64 21.46 -12.34
N GLN A 61 -11.45 22.46 -12.02
CA GLN A 61 -12.49 22.95 -12.94
C GLN A 61 -12.08 24.15 -13.81
N ASN A 62 -10.94 24.80 -13.54
CA ASN A 62 -10.52 26.00 -14.26
C ASN A 62 -9.40 25.80 -15.30
N PHE A 63 -9.02 24.56 -15.63
CA PHE A 63 -8.26 24.32 -16.86
C PHE A 63 -9.20 24.37 -18.06
N LYS A 64 -9.57 25.59 -18.43
CA LYS A 64 -10.01 25.92 -19.79
C LYS A 64 -8.83 25.54 -20.69
N PHE A 65 -8.83 24.32 -21.22
CA PHE A 65 -7.86 23.87 -22.20
C PHE A 65 -7.98 24.80 -23.42
N SER A 66 -7.17 25.86 -23.42
CA SER A 66 -6.91 26.64 -24.62
C SER A 66 -6.42 25.64 -25.66
N ASN A 67 -7.09 25.57 -26.80
CA ASN A 67 -6.72 24.71 -27.93
C ASN A 67 -5.21 24.84 -28.20
N CYS A 68 -4.44 23.88 -27.69
CA CYS A 68 -3.00 23.97 -27.70
C CYS A 68 -2.53 23.50 -29.07
N LYS A 69 -2.27 24.46 -29.96
CA LYS A 69 -1.53 24.18 -31.20
C LYS A 69 -0.08 23.84 -30.80
N ASN A 70 0.19 22.54 -30.72
CA ASN A 70 1.51 21.91 -30.87
C ASN A 70 2.61 22.12 -29.81
N GLN A 71 2.37 22.36 -28.51
CA GLN A 71 3.52 22.47 -27.58
C GLN A 71 3.26 22.39 -26.06
N CYS A 72 2.53 21.37 -25.57
CA CYS A 72 2.56 21.06 -24.13
C CYS A 72 3.83 20.25 -23.78
N ARG A 73 4.99 20.90 -23.74
CA ARG A 73 6.25 20.30 -23.25
C ARG A 73 6.40 20.58 -21.74
N PRO A 74 6.84 19.61 -20.92
CA PRO A 74 7.20 19.89 -19.53
C PRO A 74 8.26 20.99 -19.45
N PRO A 75 8.17 21.93 -18.49
CA PRO A 75 9.21 22.94 -18.30
C PRO A 75 10.59 22.29 -18.16
N GLY A 76 11.59 22.81 -18.87
CA GLY A 76 12.96 22.27 -18.89
C GLY A 76 13.23 21.24 -19.99
N SER A 77 12.24 20.93 -20.84
CA SER A 77 12.41 20.04 -22.00
C SER A 77 12.48 20.76 -23.36
N GLU A 78 12.65 22.09 -23.33
CA GLU A 78 12.65 22.94 -24.52
C GLU A 78 13.82 22.60 -25.45
N SER A 79 14.97 22.22 -24.88
CA SER A 79 16.18 21.85 -25.61
C SER A 79 16.17 20.42 -26.17
N LEU A 80 15.23 19.57 -25.74
CA LEU A 80 15.17 18.19 -26.20
C LEU A 80 14.53 18.12 -27.61
N PRO A 81 15.11 17.34 -28.54
CA PRO A 81 14.49 17.04 -29.83
C PRO A 81 13.03 16.58 -29.70
N GLU A 82 12.23 16.91 -30.71
CA GLU A 82 10.84 16.48 -30.78
C GLU A 82 10.76 14.94 -30.81
N GLY A 83 9.83 14.38 -30.04
CA GLY A 83 9.67 12.93 -29.90
C GLY A 83 10.54 12.26 -28.83
N ILE A 84 11.48 12.97 -28.19
CA ILE A 84 12.26 12.42 -27.05
C ILE A 84 11.42 12.39 -25.78
N VAL A 85 10.65 13.44 -25.53
CA VAL A 85 9.82 13.53 -24.32
C VAL A 85 8.46 12.91 -24.59
N SER A 86 8.17 11.82 -23.89
CA SER A 86 6.82 11.27 -23.78
C SER A 86 6.16 11.78 -22.51
N LYS A 87 4.88 12.14 -22.61
CA LYS A 87 4.06 12.51 -21.45
C LYS A 87 3.67 11.32 -20.59
N THR A 88 3.66 10.11 -21.17
CA THR A 88 3.21 8.88 -20.50
C THR A 88 4.18 7.73 -20.75
N SER A 89 4.17 6.75 -19.85
CA SER A 89 4.90 5.49 -20.00
C SER A 89 3.93 4.35 -20.27
N ASN A 90 4.32 3.44 -21.16
CA ASN A 90 3.62 2.18 -21.39
C ASN A 90 4.35 0.98 -20.75
N PHE A 91 5.38 1.21 -19.92
CA PHE A 91 6.17 0.16 -19.23
C PHE A 91 6.74 -0.95 -20.12
N GLN A 92 6.69 -0.80 -21.44
CA GLN A 92 7.25 -1.77 -22.38
C GLN A 92 8.72 -1.46 -22.58
N MET A 93 9.56 -2.49 -22.57
CA MET A 93 10.95 -2.34 -22.96
C MET A 93 11.03 -2.02 -24.45
N ARG A 94 11.83 -1.01 -24.78
CA ARG A 94 12.08 -0.59 -26.16
C ARG A 94 13.55 -0.81 -26.49
N PRO A 95 13.89 -1.23 -27.71
CA PRO A 95 15.27 -1.25 -28.16
C PRO A 95 15.84 0.17 -28.17
N LEU A 96 17.16 0.30 -27.97
CA LEU A 96 17.86 1.59 -28.01
C LEU A 96 17.91 2.21 -29.42
N TRP A 97 17.61 1.41 -30.45
CA TRP A 97 17.59 1.82 -31.85
C TRP A 97 16.39 1.21 -32.58
N GLY A 98 15.97 1.88 -33.65
CA GLY A 98 14.82 1.50 -34.46
C GLY A 98 13.52 2.15 -33.99
N PHE A 99 12.50 2.09 -34.84
CA PHE A 99 11.16 2.56 -34.50
C PHE A 99 10.36 1.37 -33.96
N PRO A 100 10.04 1.34 -32.65
CA PRO A 100 9.17 0.31 -32.13
C PRO A 100 7.84 0.37 -32.88
N LYS A 101 7.29 -0.78 -33.25
CA LYS A 101 5.91 -0.83 -33.75
C LYS A 101 5.01 -0.28 -32.65
N ASN A 102 4.17 0.68 -33.00
CA ASN A 102 3.15 1.18 -32.10
C ASN A 102 2.14 0.05 -31.89
N ASP A 103 2.31 -0.73 -30.83
CA ASP A 103 1.18 -1.47 -30.27
C ASP A 103 0.26 -0.43 -29.64
N GLU A 104 -0.75 -0.05 -30.41
CA GLU A 104 -1.67 1.03 -30.11
C GLU A 104 -2.31 0.87 -28.73
N ASN A 105 -2.15 1.90 -27.89
CA ASN A 105 -3.19 2.49 -27.03
C ASN A 105 -4.03 1.57 -26.14
N SER A 106 -3.56 0.38 -25.76
CA SER A 106 -4.24 -0.41 -24.72
C SER A 106 -3.76 0.06 -23.34
N PRO A 107 -4.65 0.61 -22.51
CA PRO A 107 -4.27 1.07 -21.19
C PRO A 107 -3.89 -0.14 -20.32
N ILE A 108 -2.78 0.01 -19.60
CA ILE A 108 -2.07 -1.09 -18.95
C ILE A 108 -2.54 -1.21 -17.51
N ASN A 109 -2.68 -2.43 -17.00
CA ASN A 109 -2.78 -2.64 -15.57
C ASN A 109 -1.38 -2.91 -15.02
N LEU A 110 -1.02 -2.30 -13.90
CA LEU A 110 0.30 -2.45 -13.28
C LEU A 110 0.19 -3.22 -11.98
N LEU A 111 1.05 -4.21 -11.78
CA LEU A 111 1.36 -4.78 -10.49
C LEU A 111 2.71 -4.24 -10.02
N ALA A 112 2.75 -3.61 -8.86
CA ALA A 112 3.95 -3.17 -8.18
C ALA A 112 4.07 -3.88 -6.83
N VAL A 113 5.14 -4.65 -6.62
CA VAL A 113 5.30 -5.50 -5.42
C VAL A 113 6.61 -5.17 -4.72
N ALA A 114 6.56 -4.98 -3.40
CA ALA A 114 7.78 -4.97 -2.59
C ALA A 114 8.25 -6.41 -2.37
N VAL A 115 9.47 -6.71 -2.81
CA VAL A 115 10.01 -8.07 -2.84
C VAL A 115 11.38 -8.18 -2.20
N GLY A 116 11.63 -9.35 -1.64
CA GLY A 116 12.89 -9.86 -1.16
C GLY A 116 13.03 -11.32 -1.54
N ILE A 117 14.28 -11.75 -1.72
CA ILE A 117 14.61 -13.05 -2.30
C ILE A 117 14.08 -14.24 -1.49
N THR A 118 13.87 -14.05 -0.19
CA THR A 118 13.33 -15.09 0.71
C THR A 118 11.92 -15.53 0.32
N GLN A 119 11.09 -14.64 -0.24
CA GLN A 119 9.71 -14.96 -0.67
C GLN A 119 9.60 -15.26 -2.18
N ARG A 120 10.72 -15.53 -2.86
CA ARG A 120 10.77 -15.68 -4.32
C ARG A 120 9.77 -16.67 -4.91
N ASP A 121 9.46 -17.76 -4.21
CA ASP A 121 8.52 -18.79 -4.70
C ASP A 121 7.07 -18.30 -4.72
N LEU A 122 6.67 -17.53 -3.71
CA LEU A 122 5.35 -16.91 -3.65
C LEU A 122 5.24 -15.81 -4.70
N VAL A 123 6.27 -14.96 -4.79
CA VAL A 123 6.36 -13.92 -5.82
C VAL A 123 6.33 -14.53 -7.22
N ASN A 124 7.00 -15.65 -7.48
CA ASN A 124 6.96 -16.33 -8.77
C ASN A 124 5.54 -16.74 -9.18
N LYS A 125 4.75 -17.30 -8.25
CA LYS A 125 3.33 -17.63 -8.51
C LYS A 125 2.53 -16.36 -8.82
N MET A 126 2.77 -15.28 -8.07
CA MET A 126 2.14 -13.98 -8.26
C MET A 126 2.46 -13.41 -9.64
N VAL A 127 3.74 -13.26 -9.98
CA VAL A 127 4.18 -12.68 -11.25
C VAL A 127 3.63 -13.47 -12.44
N LYS A 128 3.72 -14.81 -12.44
CA LYS A 128 3.13 -15.63 -13.50
C LYS A 128 1.64 -15.38 -13.69
N LYS A 129 0.88 -15.25 -12.58
CA LYS A 129 -0.57 -15.03 -12.62
C LYS A 129 -0.95 -13.65 -13.15
N PHE A 130 -0.19 -12.62 -12.80
CA PHE A 130 -0.45 -11.26 -13.27
C PHE A 130 0.01 -11.06 -14.73
N LEU A 131 1.16 -11.61 -15.14
CA LEU A 131 1.61 -11.57 -16.54
C LEU A 131 0.61 -12.25 -17.48
N SER A 132 0.11 -13.44 -17.12
CA SER A 132 -0.96 -14.13 -17.89
C SER A 132 -2.31 -13.39 -17.88
N SER A 133 -2.44 -12.39 -17.01
CA SER A 133 -3.59 -11.49 -16.92
C SER A 133 -3.40 -10.18 -17.68
N ASN A 134 -2.34 -10.04 -18.49
CA ASN A 134 -1.97 -8.82 -19.23
C ASN A 134 -1.67 -7.62 -18.32
N PHE A 135 -0.93 -7.87 -17.24
CA PHE A 135 -0.37 -6.82 -16.40
C PHE A 135 1.10 -6.59 -16.74
N SER A 136 1.53 -5.34 -16.69
CA SER A 136 2.94 -5.02 -16.46
C SER A 136 3.27 -5.28 -15.00
N VAL A 137 4.49 -5.75 -14.74
CA VAL A 137 4.94 -6.07 -13.38
C VAL A 137 6.20 -5.27 -13.07
N MET A 138 6.22 -4.69 -11.88
CA MET A 138 7.32 -3.94 -11.33
C MET A 138 7.66 -4.50 -9.94
N LEU A 139 8.91 -4.91 -9.76
CA LEU A 139 9.43 -5.47 -8.52
C LEU A 139 10.31 -4.44 -7.81
N PHE A 140 9.96 -4.14 -6.57
CA PHE A 140 10.69 -3.24 -5.68
C PHE A 140 11.56 -4.06 -4.73
N HIS A 141 12.83 -4.24 -5.09
CA HIS A 141 13.80 -5.04 -4.35
C HIS A 141 14.32 -4.26 -3.15
N TYR A 142 13.72 -4.48 -1.98
CA TYR A 142 14.13 -3.79 -0.75
C TYR A 142 15.38 -4.39 -0.12
N ASP A 143 15.73 -5.63 -0.46
CA ASP A 143 16.95 -6.32 -0.01
C ASP A 143 18.17 -6.00 -0.89
N GLY A 144 17.93 -5.40 -2.06
CA GLY A 144 18.95 -5.07 -3.03
C GLY A 144 19.45 -6.26 -3.86
N ILE A 145 18.80 -7.42 -3.79
CA ILE A 145 19.19 -8.65 -4.49
C ILE A 145 18.37 -8.75 -5.78
N VAL A 146 19.02 -8.53 -6.93
CA VAL A 146 18.37 -8.59 -8.25
C VAL A 146 18.83 -9.80 -9.06
N ASP A 147 20.11 -10.16 -8.95
CA ASP A 147 20.69 -11.19 -9.82
C ASP A 147 20.14 -12.59 -9.58
N GLU A 148 19.73 -12.91 -8.35
CA GLU A 148 19.13 -14.21 -8.00
C GLU A 148 17.73 -14.42 -8.60
N TRP A 149 17.09 -13.35 -9.09
CA TRP A 149 15.79 -13.45 -9.77
C TRP A 149 15.90 -13.92 -11.22
N ARG A 150 17.12 -13.96 -11.79
CA ARG A 150 17.39 -14.41 -13.15
C ARG A 150 17.03 -15.89 -13.37
N ASP A 151 16.87 -16.67 -12.31
CA ASP A 151 16.39 -18.06 -12.36
C ASP A 151 14.97 -18.19 -12.94
N PHE A 152 14.19 -17.10 -12.96
CA PHE A 152 12.82 -17.12 -13.48
C PHE A 152 12.74 -16.67 -14.94
N GLU A 153 12.05 -17.46 -15.78
CA GLU A 153 11.80 -17.18 -17.20
C GLU A 153 11.09 -15.85 -17.50
N TRP A 154 10.50 -15.21 -16.49
CA TRP A 154 9.84 -13.92 -16.63
C TRP A 154 10.70 -12.74 -16.20
N ASN A 155 11.91 -12.96 -15.67
CA ASN A 155 12.80 -11.91 -15.17
C ASN A 155 12.97 -10.79 -16.20
N ASP A 156 13.28 -11.16 -17.43
CA ASP A 156 13.52 -10.20 -18.52
C ASP A 156 12.22 -9.62 -19.09
N ARG A 157 11.05 -9.85 -18.47
CA ARG A 157 9.75 -9.30 -18.88
C ARG A 157 9.16 -8.33 -17.85
N VAL A 158 9.82 -8.16 -16.70
CA VAL A 158 9.34 -7.31 -15.62
C VAL A 158 10.34 -6.19 -15.33
N ILE A 159 9.88 -5.14 -14.67
CA ILE A 159 10.72 -4.01 -14.29
C ILE A 159 11.29 -4.27 -12.91
N HIS A 160 12.61 -4.16 -12.77
CA HIS A 160 13.29 -4.28 -11.48
C HIS A 160 13.73 -2.90 -11.01
N VAL A 161 13.33 -2.51 -9.80
CA VAL A 161 13.80 -1.30 -9.13
C VAL A 161 14.38 -1.71 -7.79
N SER A 162 15.63 -1.35 -7.53
CA SER A 162 16.36 -1.84 -6.36
C SER A 162 16.86 -0.67 -5.51
N ALA A 163 16.54 -0.71 -4.21
CA ALA A 163 17.02 0.24 -3.21
C ALA A 163 16.99 -0.43 -1.84
N ARG A 164 18.17 -0.63 -1.24
CA ARG A 164 18.31 -1.36 0.03
C ARG A 164 17.60 -0.65 1.19
N ASN A 165 16.95 -1.45 2.04
CA ASN A 165 16.31 -1.04 3.28
C ASN A 165 15.23 0.05 3.09
N GLN A 166 14.51 0.01 1.97
CA GLN A 166 13.40 0.93 1.69
C GLN A 166 12.04 0.25 1.78
N THR A 167 11.03 1.00 2.21
CA THR A 167 9.66 0.48 2.33
C THR A 167 8.94 0.49 0.98
N LYS A 168 7.88 -0.33 0.85
CA LYS A 168 6.97 -0.33 -0.32
C LYS A 168 6.53 1.08 -0.73
N TRP A 169 6.14 1.90 0.25
CA TRP A 169 5.71 3.28 0.04
C TRP A 169 6.84 4.21 -0.42
N TRP A 170 8.08 3.97 0.02
CA TRP A 170 9.23 4.74 -0.43
C TRP A 170 9.46 4.56 -1.93
N PHE A 171 9.33 3.33 -2.44
CA PHE A 171 9.40 3.04 -3.87
C PHE A 171 8.20 3.63 -4.62
N ALA A 172 6.98 3.36 -4.15
CA ALA A 172 5.76 3.85 -4.79
C ALA A 172 5.80 5.37 -4.99
N LYS A 173 6.18 6.13 -3.96
CA LYS A 173 6.29 7.59 -4.02
C LYS A 173 7.27 8.10 -5.09
N ARG A 174 8.31 7.33 -5.44
CA ARG A 174 9.38 7.74 -6.36
C ARG A 174 9.20 7.22 -7.78
N PHE A 175 8.66 6.01 -7.92
CA PHE A 175 8.61 5.30 -9.20
C PHE A 175 7.20 5.17 -9.77
N LEU A 176 6.15 5.43 -8.95
CA LEU A 176 4.76 5.50 -9.40
C LEU A 176 4.28 6.96 -9.48
N HIS A 177 5.11 7.84 -10.06
CA HIS A 177 4.75 9.24 -10.27
C HIS A 177 3.55 9.35 -11.23
N PRO A 178 2.60 10.29 -11.02
CA PRO A 178 1.42 10.44 -11.88
C PRO A 178 1.74 10.48 -13.37
N ASP A 179 2.78 11.21 -13.79
CA ASP A 179 3.19 11.27 -15.21
C ASP A 179 3.59 9.90 -15.80
N ILE A 180 4.06 8.98 -14.96
CA ILE A 180 4.46 7.64 -15.38
C ILE A 180 3.23 6.71 -15.40
N VAL A 181 2.41 6.77 -14.36
CA VAL A 181 1.30 5.83 -14.15
C VAL A 181 -0.06 6.32 -14.63
N ALA A 182 -0.19 7.55 -15.14
CA ALA A 182 -1.45 8.11 -15.62
C ALA A 182 -2.07 7.31 -16.78
N ALA A 183 -1.25 6.57 -17.53
CA ALA A 183 -1.73 5.68 -18.59
C ALA A 183 -2.19 4.31 -18.07
N CYS A 184 -2.01 4.01 -16.77
CA CYS A 184 -2.51 2.79 -16.17
C CYS A 184 -4.00 2.89 -15.85
N ASN A 185 -4.76 1.83 -16.15
CA ASN A 185 -6.15 1.74 -15.69
C ASN A 185 -6.23 1.47 -14.18
N TYR A 186 -5.42 0.52 -13.73
CA TYR A 186 -5.39 0.06 -12.34
C TYR A 186 -3.95 -0.23 -11.93
N ILE A 187 -3.63 0.11 -10.69
CA ILE A 187 -2.35 -0.13 -10.07
C ILE A 187 -2.58 -0.98 -8.83
N PHE A 188 -1.88 -2.11 -8.76
CA PHE A 188 -1.91 -3.03 -7.66
C PHE A 188 -0.62 -2.84 -6.88
N LEU A 189 -0.71 -2.25 -5.69
CA LEU A 189 0.44 -2.09 -4.80
C LEU A 189 0.43 -3.17 -3.73
N TRP A 190 1.24 -4.21 -3.95
CA TRP A 190 1.08 -5.51 -3.29
C TRP A 190 2.27 -5.85 -2.39
N ASP A 191 2.04 -6.72 -1.40
CA ASP A 191 3.07 -7.27 -0.51
C ASP A 191 3.44 -8.69 -0.95
N GLU A 192 4.71 -9.07 -0.80
CA GLU A 192 5.24 -10.37 -1.24
C GLU A 192 4.73 -11.59 -0.43
N ASP A 193 4.14 -11.38 0.74
CA ASP A 193 3.64 -12.44 1.62
C ASP A 193 2.16 -12.79 1.36
N LEU A 194 1.54 -12.13 0.39
CA LEU A 194 0.15 -12.34 0.01
C LEU A 194 0.01 -13.42 -1.07
N GLY A 195 -0.52 -14.58 -0.67
CA GLY A 195 -0.87 -15.66 -1.59
C GLY A 195 -1.93 -15.26 -2.63
N VAL A 196 -1.81 -15.80 -3.83
CA VAL A 196 -2.70 -15.52 -4.97
C VAL A 196 -3.45 -16.73 -5.47
N GLU A 197 -3.44 -17.85 -4.76
CA GLU A 197 -4.02 -19.14 -5.16
C GLU A 197 -5.49 -18.96 -5.61
N ASN A 198 -6.28 -18.32 -4.75
CA ASN A 198 -7.71 -18.12 -4.94
C ASN A 198 -8.08 -16.75 -5.53
N PHE A 199 -7.09 -15.97 -5.97
CA PHE A 199 -7.24 -14.62 -6.51
C PHE A 199 -7.18 -14.60 -8.04
N ASN A 200 -8.13 -13.98 -8.73
CA ASN A 200 -8.11 -13.83 -10.19
C ASN A 200 -8.00 -12.33 -10.56
N PRO A 201 -6.86 -11.85 -11.11
CA PRO A 201 -6.67 -10.43 -11.41
C PRO A 201 -7.69 -9.87 -12.39
N LYS A 202 -8.03 -10.61 -13.46
CA LYS A 202 -9.01 -10.18 -14.47
C LYS A 202 -10.41 -10.03 -13.89
N GLN A 203 -10.85 -11.02 -13.10
CA GLN A 203 -12.15 -10.98 -12.44
C GLN A 203 -12.23 -9.85 -11.41
N TYR A 204 -11.16 -9.64 -10.64
CA TYR A 204 -11.12 -8.56 -9.67
C TYR A 204 -11.24 -7.18 -10.35
N VAL A 205 -10.47 -6.93 -11.42
CA VAL A 205 -10.58 -5.69 -12.20
C VAL A 205 -12.00 -5.51 -12.77
N SER A 206 -12.65 -6.58 -13.22
CA SER A 206 -14.04 -6.54 -13.71
C SER A 206 -15.00 -6.05 -12.64
N ILE A 207 -14.87 -6.54 -11.39
CA ILE A 207 -15.71 -6.14 -10.26
C ILE A 207 -15.46 -4.66 -9.90
N VAL A 208 -14.19 -4.27 -9.79
CA VAL A 208 -13.80 -2.89 -9.46
C VAL A 208 -14.35 -1.90 -10.49
N LYS A 209 -14.28 -2.26 -11.78
CA LYS A 209 -14.88 -1.49 -12.88
C LYS A 209 -16.39 -1.39 -12.76
N SER A 210 -17.10 -2.51 -12.57
CA SER A 210 -18.57 -2.51 -12.50
C SER A 210 -19.11 -1.72 -11.30
N GLU A 211 -18.33 -1.66 -10.23
CA GLU A 211 -18.71 -0.99 -8.99
C GLU A 211 -18.23 0.48 -8.94
N GLY A 212 -17.50 0.95 -9.96
CA GLY A 212 -16.96 2.31 -10.01
C GLY A 212 -15.97 2.62 -8.87
N LEU A 213 -15.23 1.62 -8.40
CA LEU A 213 -14.32 1.77 -7.26
C LEU A 213 -12.98 2.36 -7.72
N HIS A 214 -12.59 3.48 -7.12
CA HIS A 214 -11.26 4.09 -7.32
C HIS A 214 -10.17 3.41 -6.46
N ILE A 215 -10.55 2.95 -5.27
CA ILE A 215 -9.67 2.26 -4.31
C ILE A 215 -10.45 1.06 -3.78
N SER A 216 -9.80 -0.09 -3.74
CA SER A 216 -10.41 -1.32 -3.24
C SER A 216 -9.34 -2.27 -2.71
N GLN A 217 -9.74 -3.13 -1.77
CA GLN A 217 -8.92 -4.23 -1.28
C GLN A 217 -9.55 -5.57 -1.68
N PRO A 218 -8.79 -6.53 -2.22
CA PRO A 218 -9.27 -7.90 -2.39
C PRO A 218 -9.60 -8.55 -1.04
N ALA A 219 -10.59 -9.44 -1.04
CA ALA A 219 -10.94 -10.19 0.16
C ALA A 219 -9.90 -11.29 0.43
N LEU A 220 -9.57 -11.48 1.71
CA LEU A 220 -8.70 -12.51 2.22
C LEU A 220 -9.43 -13.85 2.28
N ASP A 221 -8.67 -14.93 2.10
CA ASP A 221 -9.19 -16.29 2.28
C ASP A 221 -9.51 -16.53 3.77
N TYR A 222 -10.48 -17.41 4.05
CA TYR A 222 -10.84 -17.77 5.42
C TYR A 222 -9.70 -18.49 6.16
N LYS A 223 -8.74 -19.06 5.43
CA LYS A 223 -7.52 -19.67 5.97
C LYS A 223 -6.40 -18.67 6.25
N SER A 224 -6.53 -17.42 5.78
CA SER A 224 -5.52 -16.38 5.99
C SER A 224 -5.55 -15.85 7.43
N LEU A 225 -4.48 -15.16 7.83
CA LEU A 225 -4.49 -14.37 9.05
C LEU A 225 -5.42 -13.16 8.85
N VAL A 226 -6.54 -13.14 9.56
CA VAL A 226 -7.58 -12.10 9.41
C VAL A 226 -7.61 -11.22 10.65
N HIS A 227 -7.34 -9.93 10.46
CA HIS A 227 -7.47 -8.92 11.52
C HIS A 227 -8.84 -8.24 11.53
N GLN A 228 -9.48 -8.11 10.36
CA GLN A 228 -10.75 -7.43 10.20
C GLN A 228 -11.74 -8.35 9.48
N GLN A 229 -12.91 -8.60 10.08
CA GLN A 229 -13.88 -9.52 9.51
C GLN A 229 -14.45 -9.05 8.17
N ILE A 230 -14.53 -7.74 7.95
CA ILE A 230 -14.99 -7.16 6.68
C ILE A 230 -14.11 -7.55 5.50
N THR A 231 -12.82 -7.86 5.74
CA THR A 231 -11.87 -8.22 4.68
C THR A 231 -11.92 -9.69 4.32
N VAL A 232 -12.69 -10.53 5.02
CA VAL A 232 -12.82 -11.97 4.71
C VAL A 232 -13.70 -12.15 3.48
N ARG A 233 -13.33 -13.07 2.58
CA ARG A 233 -14.14 -13.44 1.42
C ARG A 233 -15.48 -14.06 1.85
N ALA A 234 -16.60 -13.57 1.31
CA ALA A 234 -17.88 -14.28 1.36
C ALA A 234 -18.24 -14.80 -0.03
N SER A 235 -18.86 -15.97 -0.04
CA SER A 235 -19.21 -16.68 -1.27
C SER A 235 -20.44 -16.11 -1.99
N LYS A 236 -21.23 -15.26 -1.32
CA LYS A 236 -22.54 -14.80 -1.79
C LYS A 236 -22.59 -13.34 -2.28
N SER A 237 -21.47 -12.62 -2.26
CA SER A 237 -21.40 -11.22 -2.68
C SER A 237 -20.17 -10.93 -3.53
N GLY A 238 -20.30 -10.02 -4.50
CA GLY A 238 -19.19 -9.51 -5.30
C GLY A 238 -18.34 -8.47 -4.55
N VAL A 239 -18.95 -7.70 -3.65
CA VAL A 239 -18.30 -6.66 -2.84
C VAL A 239 -18.81 -6.70 -1.41
N HIS A 240 -17.89 -6.54 -0.45
CA HIS A 240 -18.21 -6.45 0.97
C HIS A 240 -18.22 -4.99 1.41
N ARG A 241 -19.40 -4.41 1.54
CA ARG A 241 -19.56 -3.02 2.00
C ARG A 241 -19.79 -2.90 3.50
N ARG A 242 -20.21 -3.99 4.13
CA ARG A 242 -20.60 -4.01 5.54
C ARG A 242 -20.35 -5.37 6.17
N THR A 243 -19.96 -5.35 7.44
CA THR A 243 -19.95 -6.52 8.31
C THR A 243 -20.87 -6.30 9.50
N TYR A 244 -21.49 -7.38 10.00
CA TYR A 244 -22.32 -7.36 11.19
C TYR A 244 -21.65 -8.21 12.27
N LYS A 245 -21.49 -7.63 13.45
CA LYS A 245 -20.86 -8.30 14.58
C LYS A 245 -21.56 -7.84 15.86
N PRO A 246 -22.29 -8.73 16.57
CA PRO A 246 -23.00 -8.36 17.79
C PRO A 246 -22.11 -7.60 18.77
N GLY A 247 -22.59 -6.45 19.25
CA GLY A 247 -21.85 -5.57 20.17
C GLY A 247 -20.72 -4.74 19.56
N ILE A 248 -20.42 -4.87 18.26
CA ILE A 248 -19.38 -4.09 17.57
C ILE A 248 -19.93 -3.38 16.33
N CYS A 249 -20.63 -4.09 15.45
CA CYS A 249 -21.18 -3.57 14.21
C CYS A 249 -22.66 -3.92 14.08
N ASP A 250 -23.49 -2.87 14.08
CA ASP A 250 -24.94 -2.94 13.91
C ASP A 250 -25.39 -2.24 12.61
N GLY A 251 -26.71 -2.14 12.40
CA GLY A 251 -27.28 -1.48 11.22
C GLY A 251 -26.98 0.01 11.13
N ASN A 252 -26.72 0.68 12.26
CA ASN A 252 -26.47 2.12 12.33
C ASN A 252 -24.97 2.45 12.21
N SER A 253 -24.10 1.45 12.27
CA SER A 253 -22.66 1.62 12.18
C SER A 253 -22.26 2.07 10.77
N THR A 254 -21.57 3.21 10.64
CA THR A 254 -21.16 3.79 9.33
C THR A 254 -19.65 4.01 9.22
N ALA A 255 -18.88 3.56 10.21
CA ALA A 255 -17.44 3.73 10.27
C ALA A 255 -16.71 2.38 10.20
N PRO A 256 -15.42 2.37 9.81
CA PRO A 256 -14.56 1.22 10.00
C PRO A 256 -14.54 0.78 11.47
N PRO A 257 -14.50 -0.54 11.77
CA PRO A 257 -14.33 -1.65 10.83
C PRO A 257 -15.65 -2.19 10.24
N CYS A 258 -16.79 -1.54 10.49
CA CYS A 258 -18.11 -2.06 10.17
C CYS A 258 -18.52 -1.82 8.71
N THR A 259 -17.98 -0.77 8.09
CA THR A 259 -18.21 -0.41 6.68
C THR A 259 -16.89 -0.18 5.96
N GLY A 260 -16.88 -0.42 4.64
CA GLY A 260 -15.72 -0.28 3.75
C GLY A 260 -16.10 -0.10 2.30
#